data_AF-A0A7Z7LTP8-F1
#
_entry.id   AF-A0A7Z7LTP8-F1
#
_cell.length_a   1.000
_cell.length_b   1.000
_cell.length_c   1.000
_cell.angle_alpha   90.00
_cell.angle_beta   90.00
_cell.angle_gamma   90.00
#
_symmetry.space_group_name_H-M   'P 1'
#
loop_
_entity.id
_entity.type
_entity.pdbx_description
1 polymer ?
#
loop_
_entity_poly.entity_id
_entity_poly.type
_entity_poly.pdbx_seq_one_letter_code
_entity_poly.pdbx_strand_id
1 'polypeptide(L)'
;MKNMYLSLGIAILSLTSCGAYVRSISGTTKGNLIKTVALEQGCPENKVKIIDEVRASASATYHLDACGKKVIYKQQGFYFIEASQAKESKTVL
;
A
#
# COMPACT_ATOMS: atom_id res chain seq x y z
N MET A 1 19.35 40.35 28.05
CA MET A 1 19.44 39.24 27.08
C MET A 1 18.68 38.02 27.60
N LYS A 2 17.35 38.08 27.71
CA LYS A 2 16.53 37.03 28.36
C LYS A 2 15.44 36.45 27.43
N ASN A 3 15.29 37.04 26.24
CA ASN A 3 14.18 36.76 25.32
C ASN A 3 14.64 35.96 24.08
N MET A 4 15.92 35.57 24.01
CA MET A 4 16.50 34.87 22.84
C MET A 4 16.42 33.34 22.92
N TYR A 5 15.99 32.79 24.06
CA TYR A 5 15.84 31.33 24.24
C TYR A 5 14.41 30.84 23.95
N LEU A 6 13.44 31.74 23.86
CA LEU A 6 12.03 31.36 23.65
C LEU A 6 11.71 31.05 22.18
N SER A 7 12.50 31.56 21.22
CA SER A 7 12.30 31.29 19.80
C SER A 7 12.89 29.96 19.34
N LEU A 8 13.85 29.39 20.08
CA LEU A 8 14.53 28.15 19.69
C LEU A 8 13.71 26.89 20.05
N GLY A 9 12.77 26.98 20.98
CA GLY A 9 11.91 25.85 21.39
C GLY A 9 10.75 25.54 20.44
N ILE A 10 10.32 26.52 19.63
CA ILE A 10 9.12 26.38 18.78
C ILE A 10 9.44 25.71 17.43
N ALA A 11 10.71 25.73 16.99
CA ALA A 11 11.11 25.19 15.69
C ALA A 11 11.18 23.65 15.63
N ILE A 12 11.10 22.94 16.76
CA ILE A 12 11.31 21.48 16.82
C ILE A 12 9.98 20.70 16.68
N LEU A 13 8.83 21.34 16.91
CA LEU A 13 7.52 20.67 16.95
C LEU A 13 6.84 20.51 15.58
N SER A 14 7.37 21.11 14.51
CA SER A 14 6.76 21.08 13.17
C SER A 14 7.18 19.89 12.29
N LEU A 15 8.08 19.01 12.75
CA LEU A 15 8.64 17.92 11.93
C LEU A 15 8.00 16.54 12.13
N THR A 16 7.02 16.38 13.03
CA THR A 16 6.49 15.04 13.38
C THR A 16 5.20 14.62 12.66
N SER A 17 4.61 15.46 11.79
CA SER A 17 3.30 15.16 11.17
C SER A 17 3.32 14.19 9.98
N CYS A 18 4.49 13.83 9.44
CA CYS A 18 4.56 12.95 8.25
C CYS A 18 4.36 11.45 8.57
N GLY A 19 4.46 11.04 9.83
CA GLY A 19 4.38 9.62 10.22
C GLY A 19 2.97 9.04 10.31
N ALA A 20 1.95 9.87 10.54
CA ALA A 20 0.57 9.39 10.74
C ALA A 20 -0.15 9.04 9.42
N TYR A 21 0.20 9.72 8.32
CA TYR A 21 -0.42 9.48 7.01
C TYR A 21 -0.07 8.11 6.43
N VAL A 22 1.12 7.59 6.76
CA VAL A 22 1.65 6.32 6.23
C VAL A 22 0.86 5.11 6.74
N ARG A 23 0.31 5.17 7.97
CA ARG A 23 -0.41 4.03 8.58
C ARG A 23 -1.86 3.93 8.12
N SER A 24 -2.58 5.05 8.00
CA SER A 24 -4.00 5.03 7.62
C SER A 24 -4.22 4.62 6.16
N ILE A 25 -3.33 5.03 5.24
CA ILE A 25 -3.40 4.59 3.84
C ILE A 25 -3.13 3.09 3.74
N SER A 26 -2.10 2.59 4.42
CA SER A 26 -1.68 1.18 4.36
C SER A 26 -2.77 0.18 4.77
N GLY A 27 -3.62 0.53 5.76
CA GLY A 27 -4.72 -0.34 6.21
C GLY A 27 -5.85 -0.44 5.19
N THR A 28 -6.31 0.70 4.67
CA THR A 28 -7.39 0.75 3.67
C THR A 28 -6.98 0.12 2.34
N THR A 29 -5.71 0.29 1.94
CA THR A 29 -5.14 -0.32 0.72
C THR A 29 -5.18 -1.85 0.77
N LYS A 30 -4.86 -2.48 1.91
CA LYS A 30 -4.93 -3.94 2.07
C LYS A 30 -6.36 -4.47 2.03
N GLY A 31 -7.31 -3.77 2.64
CA GLY A 31 -8.73 -4.15 2.61
C GLY A 31 -9.29 -4.13 1.18
N ASN A 32 -8.98 -3.08 0.41
CA ASN A 32 -9.39 -2.99 -0.98
C ASN A 32 -8.73 -4.07 -1.85
N LEU A 33 -7.45 -4.37 -1.62
CA LEU A 33 -6.76 -5.47 -2.31
C LEU A 33 -7.46 -6.81 -2.09
N ILE A 34 -7.78 -7.15 -0.84
CA ILE A 34 -8.44 -8.42 -0.50
C ILE A 34 -9.79 -8.52 -1.21
N LYS A 35 -10.57 -7.43 -1.22
CA LYS A 35 -11.85 -7.35 -1.94
C LYS A 35 -11.69 -7.56 -3.44
N THR A 36 -10.73 -6.87 -4.06
CA THR A 36 -10.45 -7.03 -5.50
C THR A 36 -10.08 -8.47 -5.84
N VAL A 37 -9.15 -9.06 -5.08
CA VAL A 37 -8.69 -10.44 -5.29
C VAL A 37 -9.83 -11.43 -5.07
N ALA A 38 -10.66 -11.22 -4.04
CA ALA A 38 -11.82 -12.04 -3.74
C ALA A 38 -12.81 -12.07 -4.92
N LEU A 39 -13.12 -10.90 -5.49
CA LEU A 39 -14.02 -10.76 -6.62
C LEU A 39 -13.45 -11.40 -7.89
N GLU A 40 -12.20 -11.08 -8.25
CA GLU A 40 -11.58 -11.56 -9.49
C GLU A 40 -11.32 -13.07 -9.48
N GLN A 41 -10.92 -13.62 -8.33
CA GLN A 41 -10.63 -15.05 -8.19
C GLN A 41 -11.85 -15.89 -7.81
N GLY A 42 -13.02 -15.26 -7.61
CA GLY A 42 -14.24 -15.93 -7.16
C GLY A 42 -14.07 -16.61 -5.79
N CYS A 43 -13.29 -16.01 -4.89
CA CYS A 43 -12.92 -16.55 -3.59
C CYS A 43 -13.50 -15.66 -2.47
N PRO A 44 -14.07 -16.20 -1.39
CA PRO A 44 -14.56 -15.36 -0.30
C PRO A 44 -13.42 -14.61 0.39
N GLU A 45 -13.66 -13.36 0.82
CA GLU A 45 -12.63 -12.46 1.38
C GLU A 45 -11.85 -13.08 2.54
N ASN A 46 -12.51 -13.88 3.39
CA ASN A 46 -11.89 -14.56 4.53
C ASN A 46 -10.94 -15.71 4.14
N LYS A 47 -10.94 -16.14 2.88
CA LYS A 47 -10.04 -17.16 2.31
C LYS A 47 -8.94 -16.54 1.44
N VAL A 48 -8.88 -15.21 1.36
CA VAL A 48 -7.77 -14.48 0.75
C VAL A 48 -6.77 -14.07 1.85
N LYS A 49 -5.52 -14.48 1.70
CA LYS A 49 -4.45 -14.18 2.64
C LYS A 49 -3.28 -13.54 1.90
N ILE A 50 -2.79 -12.42 2.42
CA ILE A 50 -1.53 -11.85 1.97
C ILE A 50 -0.40 -12.70 2.58
N ILE A 51 0.36 -13.37 1.72
CA ILE A 51 1.51 -14.19 2.10
C ILE A 51 2.74 -13.30 2.27
N ASP A 52 2.93 -12.37 1.34
CA ASP A 52 4.09 -11.48 1.29
C ASP A 52 3.72 -10.14 0.64
N GLU A 53 4.45 -9.09 0.99
CA GLU A 53 4.32 -7.76 0.38
C GLU A 53 5.68 -7.10 0.15
N VAL A 54 5.92 -6.64 -1.07
CA VAL A 54 7.10 -5.87 -1.44
C VAL A 54 6.65 -4.45 -1.79
N ARG A 55 7.08 -3.47 -1.00
CA ARG A 55 6.74 -2.06 -1.20
C ARG A 55 7.96 -1.27 -1.65
N ALA A 56 7.81 -0.53 -2.74
CA ALA A 56 8.69 0.52 -3.19
C ALA A 56 8.00 1.89 -3.02
N SER A 57 8.75 2.97 -3.14
CA SER A 57 8.28 4.35 -2.90
C SER A 57 7.01 4.75 -3.68
N ALA A 58 6.77 4.15 -4.86
CA ALA A 58 5.61 4.44 -5.70
C ALA A 58 4.83 3.19 -6.17
N SER A 59 5.22 1.99 -5.73
CA SER A 59 4.60 0.74 -6.18
C SER A 59 4.61 -0.31 -5.08
N ALA A 60 3.62 -1.19 -5.09
CA ALA A 60 3.56 -2.31 -4.17
C ALA A 60 3.22 -3.59 -4.95
N THR A 61 3.88 -4.69 -4.61
CA THR A 61 3.58 -6.02 -5.12
C THR A 61 3.14 -6.88 -3.94
N TYR A 62 2.04 -7.59 -4.09
CA TYR A 62 1.44 -8.43 -3.07
C TYR A 62 1.37 -9.85 -3.58
N HIS A 63 1.87 -10.79 -2.78
CA HIS A 63 1.71 -12.22 -3.03
C HIS A 63 0.57 -12.70 -2.15
N LEU A 64 -0.47 -13.26 -2.76
CA LEU A 64 -1.67 -13.70 -2.05
C LEU A 64 -1.93 -15.19 -2.28
N ASP A 65 -2.45 -15.84 -1.25
CA ASP A 65 -3.16 -17.10 -1.34
C ASP A 65 -4.66 -16.78 -1.41
N ALA A 66 -5.28 -17.08 -2.55
CA ALA A 66 -6.72 -17.00 -2.72
C ALA A 66 -7.27 -18.41 -2.90
N CYS A 67 -7.89 -18.97 -1.85
CA CYS A 67 -8.50 -20.29 -1.90
C CYS A 67 -7.53 -21.43 -2.31
N GLY A 68 -6.28 -21.37 -1.88
CA GLY A 68 -5.22 -22.33 -2.22
C GLY A 68 -4.49 -22.03 -3.53
N LYS A 69 -4.88 -20.96 -4.24
CA LYS A 69 -4.19 -20.49 -5.46
C LYS A 69 -3.25 -19.34 -5.12
N LYS A 70 -2.00 -19.44 -5.56
CA LYS A 70 -1.02 -18.36 -5.44
C LYS A 70 -1.21 -17.37 -6.58
N VAL A 71 -1.58 -16.14 -6.23
CA VAL A 71 -1.76 -15.03 -7.16
C VAL A 71 -0.90 -13.84 -6.76
N ILE A 72 -0.49 -13.04 -7.74
CA ILE A 72 0.38 -11.89 -7.51
C ILE A 72 -0.36 -10.66 -8.02
N TYR A 73 -0.49 -9.63 -7.18
CA TYR A 73 -1.12 -8.36 -7.53
C TYR A 73 -0.13 -7.22 -7.41
N LYS A 74 -0.18 -6.27 -8.34
CA LYS A 74 0.61 -5.04 -8.31
C LYS A 74 -0.31 -3.85 -8.12
N GLN A 75 0.11 -2.92 -7.28
CA GLN A 75 -0.54 -1.63 -7.14
C GLN A 75 -0.06 -0.70 -8.25
N GLN A 76 -1.01 -0.20 -9.05
CA GLN A 76 -0.80 0.86 -10.04
C GLN A 76 -1.67 2.05 -9.66
N GLY A 77 -1.06 3.06 -9.02
CA GLY A 77 -1.78 4.19 -8.44
C GLY A 77 -2.73 3.73 -7.32
N PHE A 78 -4.04 3.87 -7.56
CA PHE A 78 -5.11 3.53 -6.62
C PHE A 78 -5.73 2.14 -6.86
N TYR A 79 -5.35 1.45 -7.93
CA TYR A 79 -5.93 0.18 -8.33
C TYR A 79 -4.93 -0.97 -8.19
N PHE A 80 -5.44 -2.20 -8.07
CA PHE A 80 -4.65 -3.42 -8.07
C PHE A 80 -4.92 -4.20 -9.35
N ILE A 81 -3.85 -4.74 -9.93
CA ILE A 81 -3.93 -5.57 -11.12
C ILE A 81 -3.14 -6.85 -10.91
N GLU A 82 -3.69 -7.98 -11.34
CA GLU A 82 -2.97 -9.24 -11.32
C GLU A 82 -1.72 -9.16 -12.21
N ALA A 83 -0.58 -9.64 -11.73
CA ALA A 83 0.70 -9.49 -12.42
C ALA A 83 0.77 -10.26 -13.75
N SER A 84 -0.04 -11.31 -13.91
CA SER A 84 -0.24 -12.02 -15.18
C SER A 84 -0.84 -11.11 -16.25
N GLN A 85 -1.82 -10.30 -15.87
CA GLN A 85 -2.53 -9.33 -16.72
C GLN A 85 -1.71 -8.04 -16.92
N ALA A 86 -0.82 -7.71 -15.97
CA ALA A 86 0.05 -6.54 -16.07
C ALA A 86 1.10 -6.61 -17.20
N LYS A 87 1.36 -7.78 -17.80
CA LYS A 87 2.31 -7.93 -18.92
C LYS A 87 1.80 -7.37 -20.25
N GLU A 88 0.51 -7.08 -20.40
CA GLU A 88 -0.04 -6.43 -21.60
C GLU A 88 0.17 -4.92 -21.61
N SER A 89 0.42 -4.30 -20.45
CA SER A 89 0.76 -2.87 -20.39
C SER A 89 2.28 -2.68 -20.50
N LYS A 90 2.86 -3.12 -21.62
CA LYS A 90 4.19 -2.65 -22.00
C LYS A 90 4.05 -1.20 -22.42
N THR A 91 4.59 -0.32 -21.59
CA THR A 91 5.19 0.98 -21.94
C THR A 91 5.32 1.17 -23.46
N VAL A 92 4.36 1.88 -24.06
CA VAL A 92 4.62 2.62 -25.29
C VAL A 92 5.40 3.85 -24.83
N LEU A 93 6.73 3.73 -24.90
CA LEU A 93 7.64 4.86 -24.89
C LEU A 93 7.58 5.56 -26.25
#